data_AF-A0A7S3WUI3-F1
#
_entry.id   AF-A0A7S3WUI3-F1
#
_cell.length_a   1.000
_cell.length_b   1.000
_cell.length_c   1.000
_cell.angle_alpha   90.00
_cell.angle_beta   90.00
_cell.angle_gamma   90.00
#
_symmetry.space_group_name_H-M   'P 1'
#
loop_
_entity.id
_entity.type
_entity.pdbx_description
1 polymer ?
#
loop_
_entity_poly.entity_id
_entity_poly.type
_entity_poly.pdbx_seq_one_letter_code
_entity_poly.pdbx_strand_id
1 'polypeptide(L)'
;RVAKWVETCNAALKKAGLPITVAAHRSTWCICYQQASIYNFLFAYYLRDAGLLMAWVGTGKLLFNLEFSEADLKRLTEIIVSAGTQYKADGWWYEGGKPVSIVPLALRPTLSYHGNYL
;
A
#
# COMPACT_ATOMS: atom_id res chain seq x y z
N ARG A 1 20.15 8.86 -4.82
CA ARG A 1 19.47 7.91 -5.72
C ARG A 1 18.05 7.58 -5.29
N VAL A 2 17.84 6.89 -4.15
CA VAL A 2 16.49 6.49 -3.68
C VAL A 2 15.53 7.67 -3.48
N ALA A 3 15.99 8.78 -2.86
CA ALA A 3 15.15 9.98 -2.70
C ALA A 3 14.64 10.54 -4.04
N LYS A 4 15.53 10.68 -5.02
CA LYS A 4 15.18 11.08 -6.40
C LYS A 4 14.20 10.08 -7.04
N TRP A 5 14.41 8.78 -6.83
CA TRP A 5 13.48 7.76 -7.30
C TRP A 5 12.08 7.94 -6.68
N VAL A 6 11.97 8.16 -5.37
CA VAL A 6 10.68 8.41 -4.69
C VAL A 6 9.94 9.57 -5.36
N GLU A 7 10.62 10.69 -5.61
CA GLU A 7 10.02 11.86 -6.28
C GLU A 7 9.53 11.52 -7.70
N THR A 8 10.39 10.93 -8.53
CA THR A 8 10.05 10.57 -9.91
C THR A 8 8.95 9.50 -9.99
N CYS A 9 8.98 8.51 -9.10
CA CYS A 9 7.99 7.45 -9.00
C CYS A 9 6.63 8.03 -8.59
N ASN A 10 6.58 8.88 -7.56
CA ASN A 10 5.35 9.54 -7.13
C ASN A 10 4.78 10.48 -8.22
N ALA A 11 5.64 11.16 -8.98
CA ALA A 11 5.19 11.94 -10.14
C ALA A 11 4.56 11.05 -11.22
N ALA A 12 5.14 9.88 -11.51
CA ALA A 12 4.60 8.91 -12.46
C ALA A 12 3.24 8.33 -12.00
N LEU A 13 3.13 7.94 -10.72
CA LEU A 13 1.90 7.44 -10.12
C LEU A 13 0.78 8.48 -10.17
N LYS A 14 1.12 9.74 -9.85
CA LYS A 14 0.19 10.87 -9.95
C LYS A 14 -0.26 11.10 -11.40
N LYS A 15 0.66 11.04 -12.38
CA LYS A 15 0.34 11.17 -13.80
C LYS A 15 -0.59 10.05 -14.29
N ALA A 16 -0.43 8.84 -13.77
CA ALA A 16 -1.32 7.71 -14.05
C ALA A 16 -2.67 7.77 -13.30
N GLY A 17 -2.86 8.78 -12.42
CA GLY A 17 -4.08 8.94 -11.63
C GLY A 17 -4.30 7.78 -10.65
N LEU A 18 -3.23 7.28 -10.04
CA LEU A 18 -3.24 6.20 -9.08
C LEU A 18 -3.23 6.77 -7.65
N PRO A 19 -4.12 6.34 -6.74
CA PRO A 19 -4.23 6.88 -5.38
C PRO A 19 -3.20 6.25 -4.42
N ILE A 20 -1.95 6.14 -4.85
CA ILE A 20 -0.84 5.57 -4.09
C ILE A 20 0.43 6.40 -4.26
N THR A 21 1.27 6.37 -3.24
CA THR A 21 2.64 6.89 -3.28
C THR A 21 3.62 5.86 -2.73
N VAL A 22 4.89 6.06 -3.01
CA VAL A 22 5.99 5.34 -2.36
C VAL A 22 6.68 6.25 -1.34
N ALA A 23 7.11 5.64 -0.25
CA ALA A 23 8.00 6.26 0.73
C ALA A 23 9.19 5.34 0.97
N ALA A 24 10.37 5.91 1.25
CA ALA A 24 11.58 5.14 1.49
C ALA A 24 12.40 5.72 2.64
N HIS A 25 13.02 4.84 3.42
CA HIS A 25 13.99 5.17 4.46
C HIS A 25 15.21 4.25 4.33
N ARG A 26 16.36 4.83 3.96
CA ARG A 26 17.62 4.08 3.70
C ARG A 26 17.39 2.96 2.66
N SER A 27 17.46 1.70 3.07
CA SER A 27 17.29 0.52 2.24
C SER A 27 15.87 -0.06 2.29
N THR A 28 14.95 0.54 3.06
CA THR A 28 13.56 0.09 3.15
C THR A 28 12.64 1.05 2.42
N TRP A 29 11.54 0.52 1.88
CA TRP A 29 10.50 1.31 1.26
C TRP A 29 9.14 0.64 1.41
N CYS A 30 8.08 1.40 1.17
CA CYS A 30 6.71 0.92 1.25
C CYS A 30 5.80 1.68 0.28
N ILE A 31 4.62 1.10 0.04
CA ILE A 31 3.51 1.75 -0.66
C ILE A 31 2.58 2.35 0.38
N CYS A 32 2.28 3.63 0.22
CA CYS A 32 1.31 4.38 0.99
C CYS A 32 0.02 4.52 0.18
N TYR A 33 -1.09 4.07 0.74
CA TYR A 33 -2.40 4.23 0.15
C TYR A 33 -3.00 5.58 0.54
N GLN A 34 -3.33 6.42 -0.44
CA GLN A 34 -3.97 7.71 -0.21
C GLN A 34 -5.50 7.59 -0.12
N GLN A 35 -6.04 6.46 -0.59
CA GLN A 35 -7.45 6.12 -0.50
C GLN A 35 -7.62 4.87 0.37
N ALA A 36 -8.56 4.93 1.30
CA ALA A 36 -8.93 3.76 2.10
C ALA A 36 -9.61 2.72 1.20
N SER A 37 -9.16 1.46 1.27
CA SER A 37 -9.84 0.36 0.62
C SER A 37 -9.65 -0.92 1.41
N ILE A 38 -10.73 -1.68 1.59
CA ILE A 38 -10.67 -3.02 2.17
C ILE A 38 -9.94 -4.00 1.25
N TYR A 39 -9.74 -3.65 -0.03
CA TYR A 39 -9.06 -4.48 -1.02
C TYR A 39 -7.58 -4.19 -1.15
N ASN A 40 -7.00 -3.28 -0.36
CA ASN A 40 -5.56 -2.96 -0.43
C ASN A 40 -4.65 -4.19 -0.28
N PHE A 41 -5.10 -5.26 0.39
CA PHE A 41 -4.38 -6.53 0.45
C PHE A 41 -4.22 -7.20 -0.93
N LEU A 42 -5.19 -7.00 -1.84
CA LEU A 42 -5.20 -7.60 -3.16
C LEU A 42 -4.14 -6.98 -4.07
N PHE A 43 -3.80 -5.69 -3.87
CA PHE A 43 -2.79 -5.00 -4.67
C PHE A 43 -1.41 -5.70 -4.63
N ALA A 44 -1.13 -6.41 -3.53
CA ALA A 44 0.06 -7.24 -3.41
C ALA A 44 0.18 -8.34 -4.48
N TYR A 45 -0.95 -8.91 -4.90
CA TYR A 45 -0.99 -9.94 -5.94
C TYR A 45 -0.71 -9.35 -7.32
N TYR A 46 -1.19 -8.14 -7.60
CA TYR A 46 -0.91 -7.42 -8.85
C TYR A 46 0.57 -7.06 -8.97
N LEU A 47 1.19 -6.60 -7.88
CA LEU A 47 2.63 -6.34 -7.87
C LEU A 47 3.43 -7.62 -8.12
N ARG A 48 3.01 -8.75 -7.52
CA ARG A 48 3.63 -10.05 -7.74
C ARG A 48 3.50 -10.53 -9.19
N ASP A 49 2.30 -10.41 -9.77
CA ASP A 49 2.04 -10.76 -11.16
C ASP A 49 2.88 -9.90 -12.13
N ALA A 50 3.02 -8.60 -11.82
CA ALA A 50 3.92 -7.69 -12.52
C ALA A 50 5.42 -7.94 -12.26
N GLY A 51 5.78 -8.98 -11.48
CA GLY A 51 7.16 -9.44 -11.29
C GLY A 51 7.87 -8.91 -10.04
N LEU A 52 7.16 -8.26 -9.09
CA LEU A 52 7.74 -7.81 -7.83
C LEU A 52 7.66 -8.91 -6.76
N LEU A 53 8.80 -9.42 -6.34
CA LEU A 53 8.88 -10.32 -5.18
C LEU A 53 8.69 -9.52 -3.88
N MET A 54 7.72 -9.93 -3.06
CA MET A 54 7.42 -9.29 -1.79
C MET A 54 7.49 -10.30 -0.63
N ALA A 55 7.90 -9.84 0.54
CA ALA A 55 7.71 -10.59 1.77
C ALA A 55 6.19 -10.69 2.05
N TRP A 56 5.69 -11.86 2.45
CA TRP A 56 4.26 -12.14 2.64
C TRP A 56 3.59 -11.37 3.80
N VAL A 57 4.31 -10.43 4.43
CA VAL A 57 3.87 -9.59 5.54
C VAL A 57 3.52 -8.17 5.06
N GLY A 58 2.50 -8.08 4.18
CA GLY A 58 1.85 -6.83 3.79
C GLY A 58 2.76 -5.78 3.11
N THR A 59 2.29 -4.52 3.08
CA THR A 59 3.00 -3.40 2.41
C THR A 59 4.10 -2.76 3.26
N GLY A 60 4.36 -3.28 4.46
CA GLY A 60 5.06 -2.54 5.51
C GLY A 60 6.58 -2.43 5.38
N LYS A 61 7.25 -3.41 4.73
CA LYS A 61 8.72 -3.42 4.64
C LYS A 61 9.20 -4.13 3.36
N LEU A 62 9.30 -3.38 2.27
CA LEU A 62 10.04 -3.80 1.08
C LEU A 62 11.50 -3.38 1.22
N LEU A 63 12.40 -4.20 0.73
CA LEU A 63 13.84 -4.01 0.87
C LEU A 63 14.48 -3.79 -0.50
N PHE A 64 15.38 -2.82 -0.57
CA PHE A 64 16.33 -2.73 -1.68
C PHE A 64 17.52 -3.65 -1.38
N ASN A 65 17.97 -4.40 -2.38
CA ASN A 65 19.35 -4.89 -2.38
C ASN A 65 20.30 -3.68 -2.51
N LEU A 66 21.47 -3.73 -1.88
CA LEU A 66 22.47 -2.66 -1.92
C LEU A 66 22.94 -2.33 -3.35
N GLU A 67 22.81 -3.30 -4.26
CA GLU A 67 23.22 -3.19 -5.68
C GLU A 67 22.18 -2.53 -6.60
N PHE A 68 21.01 -2.13 -6.09
CA PHE A 68 19.92 -1.59 -6.92
C PHE A 68 20.38 -0.38 -7.76
N SER A 69 20.48 -0.52 -9.06
CA SER A 69 20.90 0.55 -9.97
C SER A 69 19.78 1.57 -10.21
N GLU A 70 20.07 2.66 -10.93
CA GLU A 70 19.04 3.59 -11.39
C GLU A 70 18.08 2.93 -12.40
N ALA A 71 18.58 1.99 -13.20
CA ALA A 71 17.77 1.23 -14.14
C ALA A 71 16.79 0.30 -13.40
N ASP A 72 17.22 -0.34 -12.32
CA ASP A 72 16.35 -1.19 -11.49
C ASP A 72 15.25 -0.38 -10.82
N LEU A 73 15.58 0.82 -10.33
CA LEU A 73 14.60 1.75 -9.77
C LEU A 73 13.59 2.23 -10.81
N LYS A 74 14.03 2.50 -12.04
CA LYS A 74 13.13 2.83 -13.15
C LYS A 74 12.19 1.66 -13.48
N ARG A 75 12.73 0.45 -13.60
CA ARG A 75 11.94 -0.77 -13.82
C ARG A 75 10.95 -1.01 -12.70
N LEU A 76 11.35 -0.76 -11.45
CA LEU A 76 10.46 -0.84 -10.30
C LEU A 76 9.28 0.15 -10.42
N THR A 77 9.53 1.39 -10.85
CA THR A 77 8.45 2.35 -11.13
C THR A 77 7.51 1.84 -12.22
N GLU A 78 8.03 1.30 -13.31
CA GLU A 78 7.23 0.75 -14.41
C GLU A 78 6.32 -0.40 -13.92
N ILE A 79 6.87 -1.31 -13.09
CA ILE A 79 6.12 -2.40 -12.46
C ILE A 79 4.98 -1.86 -11.58
N ILE A 80 5.25 -0.89 -10.70
CA ILE A 80 4.24 -0.33 -9.79
C ILE A 80 3.14 0.38 -10.58
N VAL A 81 3.51 1.16 -11.61
CA VAL A 81 2.54 1.85 -12.47
C VAL A 81 1.68 0.84 -13.22
N SER A 82 2.28 -0.18 -13.84
CA SER A 82 1.55 -1.23 -14.57
C SER A 82 0.57 -1.96 -13.66
N ALA A 83 1.03 -2.41 -12.49
CA ALA A 83 0.18 -3.07 -11.49
C ALA A 83 -0.96 -2.16 -11.03
N GLY A 84 -0.68 -0.88 -10.73
CA GLY A 84 -1.68 0.08 -10.29
C GLY A 84 -2.72 0.40 -11.38
N THR A 85 -2.29 0.48 -12.63
CA THR A 85 -3.19 0.69 -13.78
C THR A 85 -4.10 -0.51 -13.99
N GLN A 86 -3.58 -1.73 -13.92
CA GLN A 86 -4.43 -2.93 -14.03
C GLN A 86 -5.40 -3.02 -12.84
N TYR A 87 -4.92 -2.82 -11.61
CA TYR A 87 -5.76 -2.81 -10.40
C TYR A 87 -6.87 -1.76 -10.48
N LYS A 88 -6.60 -0.61 -11.10
CA LYS A 88 -7.60 0.42 -11.40
C LYS A 88 -8.60 -0.02 -12.45
N ALA A 89 -8.14 -0.62 -13.55
CA ALA A 89 -9.00 -1.10 -14.62
C ALA A 89 -9.98 -2.17 -14.12
N ASP A 90 -9.53 -3.02 -13.20
CA ASP A 90 -10.36 -4.06 -12.58
C ASP A 90 -11.29 -3.52 -11.47
N GLY A 91 -11.25 -2.21 -11.18
CA GLY A 91 -12.21 -1.54 -10.30
C GLY A 91 -11.92 -1.66 -8.80
N TRP A 92 -10.72 -2.10 -8.40
CA TRP A 92 -10.43 -2.40 -7.00
C TRP A 92 -10.08 -1.18 -6.13
N TRP A 93 -9.93 0.02 -6.70
CA TRP A 93 -9.83 1.27 -5.94
C TRP A 93 -11.19 1.70 -5.37
N TYR A 94 -11.79 0.82 -4.58
CA TYR A 94 -13.08 0.99 -3.94
C TYR A 94 -12.94 1.80 -2.65
N GLU A 95 -13.70 2.88 -2.49
CA GLU A 95 -13.69 3.77 -1.30
C GLU A 95 -14.40 3.18 -0.07
N GLY A 96 -14.97 1.98 -0.17
CA GLY A 96 -15.68 1.38 0.96
C GLY A 96 -17.10 1.90 1.10
N GLY A 97 -17.98 1.08 1.71
CA GLY A 97 -19.17 1.59 2.36
C GLY A 97 -18.81 2.13 3.75
N LYS A 98 -19.69 2.94 4.35
CA LYS A 98 -19.51 3.46 5.71
C LYS A 98 -19.25 2.30 6.68
N PRO A 99 -18.09 2.25 7.38
CA PRO A 99 -17.77 1.14 8.27
C PRO A 99 -18.80 1.04 9.39
N VAL A 100 -19.17 -0.19 9.76
CA VAL A 100 -20.08 -0.43 10.88
C VAL A 100 -19.40 0.04 12.16
N SER A 101 -20.09 0.86 12.95
CA SER A 101 -19.57 1.27 14.26
C SER A 101 -19.47 0.04 15.16
N ILE A 102 -18.25 -0.32 15.55
CA ILE A 102 -17.99 -1.40 16.51
C ILE A 102 -18.15 -0.94 17.96
N VAL A 103 -18.30 0.36 18.21
CA VAL A 103 -18.48 0.93 19.56
C VAL A 103 -19.62 0.24 20.34
N PRO A 104 -20.84 0.07 19.78
CA PRO A 104 -21.90 -0.65 20.49
C PRO A 104 -21.61 -2.15 20.71
N LEU A 105 -20.74 -2.77 19.89
CA LEU A 105 -20.46 -4.21 19.91
C LEU A 105 -19.26 -4.58 20.78
N ALA A 106 -18.24 -3.73 20.85
CA ALA A 106 -16.98 -4.02 21.55
C ALA A 106 -16.82 -3.19 22.82
N LEU A 107 -17.10 -1.88 22.75
CA LEU A 107 -16.88 -0.96 23.87
C LEU A 107 -17.94 -1.14 24.97
N ARG A 108 -19.22 -1.27 24.60
CA ARG A 108 -20.29 -1.47 25.60
C ARG A 108 -20.11 -2.76 26.42
N PRO A 109 -19.94 -3.95 25.83
CA PRO A 109 -19.73 -5.17 26.62
C PRO A 109 -18.46 -5.13 27.47
N THR A 110 -17.38 -4.53 26.96
CA THR A 110 -16.12 -4.40 27.71
C THR A 110 -16.27 -3.47 28.92
N LEU A 111 -16.91 -2.32 28.75
CA LEU A 111 -17.18 -1.38 29.85
C LEU A 111 -18.17 -1.96 30.86
N SER A 112 -19.20 -2.68 30.41
CA SER A 112 -20.15 -3.37 31.29
C SER A 112 -19.48 -4.51 32.07
N TYR A 113 -18.55 -5.25 31.45
CA TYR A 113 -17.77 -6.27 32.12
C TYR A 113 -16.93 -5.68 33.25
N HIS A 114 -16.17 -4.61 32.98
CA HIS A 114 -15.30 -3.98 33.98
C HIS A 114 -16.03 -3.12 35.01
N GLY A 115 -17.21 -2.58 34.68
CA GLY A 115 -18.03 -1.79 35.62
C GLY A 115 -18.63 -2.61 36.77
N ASN A 116 -18.68 -3.94 36.66
CA ASN A 116 -19.13 -4.82 37.75
C ASN A 116 -18.00 -5.19 38.74
N TYR A 117 -16.78 -4.70 38.52
CA TYR A 117 -15.60 -4.98 39.36
C TYR A 117 -15.03 -3.71 40.04
N LEU A 118 -15.75 -2.59 39.98
CA LEU A 118 -15.49 -1.34 40.73
C LEU A 118 -16.65 -1.09 41.70
#